data_AF-A0A3R9L5C1-F1
#
_entry.id   AF-A0A3R9L5C1-F1
#
_cell.length_a   1.000
_cell.length_b   1.000
_cell.length_c   1.000
_cell.angle_alpha   90.00
_cell.angle_beta   90.00
_cell.angle_gamma   90.00
#
_symmetry.space_group_name_H-M   'P 1'
#
loop_
_entity.id
_entity.type
_entity.pdbx_description
1 polymer ?
#
loop_
_entity_poly.entity_id
_entity_poly.type
_entity_poly.pdbx_seq_one_letter_code
_entity_poly.pdbx_strand_id
1 'polypeptide(L)'
;MFKFLKNINIPKTNVKIFENRDLKGKIINEYLVNQNPYEVVIDLNDQEKRSINQRLVEGISKILNDDISDGTDKKLTLENTEISRSKNYVPTMPDQLKEWEWHSWNVLTKKKANSDKAYFLFAVKLDEDRYACMLFTNEKFKELLNEKKLTPDERYFFYFAKKGHY
;
A
#
# COMPACT_ATOMS: atom_id res chain seq x y z
N MET A 1 18.86 12.43 25.55
CA MET A 1 18.62 13.63 24.72
C MET A 1 17.96 13.17 23.42
N PHE A 2 16.63 13.11 23.39
CA PHE A 2 15.88 12.65 22.22
C PHE A 2 15.81 13.77 21.18
N LYS A 3 16.44 13.58 20.03
CA LYS A 3 16.25 14.46 18.87
C LYS A 3 14.89 14.13 18.27
N PHE A 4 13.96 15.06 18.40
CA PHE A 4 12.69 15.08 17.67
C PHE A 4 12.96 14.90 16.17
N LEU A 5 12.34 13.89 15.56
CA LEU A 5 12.20 13.81 14.12
C LEU A 5 11.32 14.98 13.69
N LYS A 6 11.86 15.80 12.78
CA LYS A 6 11.15 16.92 12.16
C LYS A 6 9.85 16.40 11.55
N ASN A 7 8.74 17.09 11.84
CA ASN A 7 7.49 16.99 11.11
C ASN A 7 7.78 17.12 9.61
N ILE A 8 7.79 16.00 8.90
CA ILE A 8 7.82 16.00 7.44
C ILE A 8 6.38 16.29 7.04
N ASN A 9 6.10 17.56 6.78
CA ASN A 9 4.91 17.96 6.03
C ASN A 9 5.09 17.33 4.64
N ILE A 10 4.55 16.13 4.43
CA ILE A 10 4.64 15.43 3.16
C ILE A 10 3.87 16.31 2.18
N PRO A 11 4.51 16.91 1.16
CA PRO A 11 3.76 17.64 0.15
C PRO A 11 2.74 16.66 -0.44
N LYS A 12 1.49 17.10 -0.65
CA LYS A 12 0.52 16.40 -1.50
C LYS A 12 1.09 16.32 -2.93
N THR A 13 2.10 15.49 -3.14
CA THR A 13 2.62 15.17 -4.45
C THR A 13 1.52 14.39 -5.14
N ASN A 14 1.14 14.81 -6.36
CA ASN A 14 0.21 14.13 -7.25
C ASN A 14 0.78 12.76 -7.70
N VAL A 15 1.05 11.86 -6.75
CA VAL A 15 1.59 10.53 -7.00
C VAL A 15 0.46 9.69 -7.55
N LYS A 16 0.59 9.34 -8.83
CA LYS A 16 -0.38 8.48 -9.52
C LYS A 16 0.02 7.02 -9.30
N ILE A 17 -0.88 6.26 -8.70
CA ILE A 17 -0.79 4.81 -8.59
C ILE A 17 -1.65 4.19 -9.67
N PHE A 18 -1.07 3.28 -10.43
CA PHE A 18 -1.72 2.61 -11.55
C PHE A 18 -2.00 1.15 -11.21
N GLU A 19 -3.04 0.55 -11.79
CA GLU A 19 -3.23 -0.90 -11.81
C GLU A 19 -3.13 -1.40 -13.26
N ASN A 20 -2.06 -2.12 -13.56
CA ASN A 20 -1.66 -2.37 -14.95
C ASN A 20 -2.29 -3.62 -15.57
N ARG A 21 -2.81 -4.56 -14.77
CA ARG A 21 -3.24 -5.87 -15.29
C ARG A 21 -4.68 -5.87 -15.80
N ASP A 22 -5.63 -5.70 -14.89
CA ASP A 22 -7.05 -5.83 -15.24
C ASP A 22 -7.62 -4.48 -15.64
N LEU A 23 -7.10 -3.40 -15.04
CA LEU A 23 -7.52 -2.02 -15.31
C LEU A 23 -6.69 -1.30 -16.38
N LYS A 24 -5.79 -2.01 -17.07
CA LYS A 24 -5.02 -1.50 -18.22
C LYS A 24 -4.32 -0.16 -17.97
N GLY A 25 -3.78 0.04 -16.77
CA GLY A 25 -3.08 1.27 -16.41
C GLY A 25 -4.00 2.42 -16.00
N LYS A 26 -5.19 2.12 -15.46
CA LYS A 26 -6.04 3.12 -14.79
C LYS A 26 -5.36 3.61 -13.51
N ILE A 27 -5.52 4.89 -13.20
CA ILE A 27 -5.13 5.48 -11.91
C ILE A 27 -6.14 5.02 -10.85
N ILE A 28 -5.65 4.53 -9.71
CA ILE A 28 -6.46 3.95 -8.62
C ILE A 28 -6.43 4.77 -7.33
N ASN A 29 -5.87 5.98 -7.36
CA ASN A 29 -5.80 6.87 -6.20
C ASN A 29 -7.17 7.12 -5.56
N GLU A 30 -8.26 7.20 -6.34
CA GLU A 30 -9.61 7.43 -5.83
C GLU A 30 -10.10 6.37 -4.81
N TYR A 31 -9.52 5.16 -4.84
CA TYR A 31 -9.85 4.09 -3.91
C TYR A 31 -8.96 4.09 -2.65
N LEU A 32 -7.88 4.89 -2.62
CA LEU A 32 -6.96 4.94 -1.50
C LEU A 32 -7.51 5.83 -0.38
N VAL A 33 -7.21 5.48 0.86
CA VAL A 33 -7.40 6.37 2.01
C VAL A 33 -6.63 7.67 1.77
N ASN A 34 -7.30 8.82 1.93
CA ASN A 34 -6.77 10.15 1.59
C ASN A 34 -6.30 10.31 0.13
N GLN A 35 -6.73 9.42 -0.77
CA GLN A 35 -6.39 9.39 -2.19
C GLN A 35 -4.87 9.34 -2.49
N ASN A 36 -4.06 8.89 -1.54
CA ASN A 36 -2.61 8.89 -1.64
C ASN A 36 -2.00 7.57 -1.14
N PRO A 37 -0.86 7.14 -1.72
CA PRO A 37 -0.04 6.10 -1.11
C PRO A 37 0.74 6.67 0.08
N TYR A 38 1.14 5.79 0.99
CA TYR A 38 2.00 6.09 2.13
C TYR A 38 3.39 5.52 1.88
N GLU A 39 4.43 6.21 2.35
CA GLU A 39 5.78 5.63 2.44
C GLU A 39 6.10 5.34 3.91
N VAL A 40 6.49 4.09 4.18
CA VAL A 40 6.84 3.64 5.54
C VAL A 40 8.27 3.16 5.56
N VAL A 41 9.05 3.74 6.48
CA VAL A 41 10.40 3.28 6.83
C VAL A 41 10.29 2.46 8.10
N ILE A 42 10.73 1.21 8.08
CA ILE A 42 10.74 0.33 9.26
C ILE A 42 12.13 0.28 9.87
N ASP A 43 12.23 0.30 11.20
CA ASP A 43 13.51 0.07 11.87
C ASP A 43 13.91 -1.40 11.73
N LEU A 44 15.06 -1.68 11.10
CA LEU A 44 15.60 -3.04 10.93
C LEU A 44 16.18 -3.61 12.23
N ASN A 45 16.59 -2.76 13.17
CA ASN A 45 17.19 -3.13 14.46
C ASN A 45 16.17 -3.14 15.61
N ASP A 46 14.90 -3.35 15.27
CA ASP A 46 13.79 -3.35 16.22
C ASP A 46 14.01 -4.33 17.38
N GLN A 47 14.31 -3.77 18.56
CA GLN A 47 14.60 -4.51 19.78
C GLN A 47 13.35 -5.23 20.32
N GLU A 48 12.16 -4.75 19.98
CA GLU A 48 10.88 -5.35 20.38
C GLU A 48 10.51 -6.58 19.53
N LYS A 49 11.33 -6.92 18.51
CA LYS A 49 11.13 -8.07 17.61
C LYS A 49 9.75 -8.11 16.95
N ARG A 50 9.13 -6.94 16.71
CA ARG A 50 7.82 -6.85 16.05
C ARG A 50 7.92 -7.38 14.63
N SER A 51 6.84 -7.95 14.12
CA SER A 51 6.81 -8.38 12.72
C SER A 51 6.82 -7.18 11.76
N ILE A 52 7.28 -7.38 10.52
CA ILE A 52 7.20 -6.33 9.48
C ILE A 52 5.76 -5.82 9.33
N ASN A 53 4.77 -6.72 9.35
CA ASN A 53 3.36 -6.35 9.26
C ASN A 53 2.93 -5.41 10.38
N GLN A 54 3.35 -5.69 11.62
CA GLN A 54 3.07 -4.84 12.76
C GLN A 54 3.73 -3.45 12.60
N ARG A 55 5.00 -3.41 12.18
CA ARG A 55 5.71 -2.14 11.94
C ARG A 55 5.07 -1.31 10.82
N LEU A 56 4.57 -1.95 9.77
CA LEU A 56 3.85 -1.27 8.69
C LEU A 56 2.55 -0.63 9.19
N VAL A 57 1.74 -1.37 9.93
CA VAL A 57 0.49 -0.86 10.53
C VAL A 57 0.80 0.29 11.49
N GLU A 58 1.78 0.13 12.39
CA GLU A 58 2.18 1.18 13.32
C GLU A 58 2.68 2.44 12.59
N GLY A 59 3.47 2.28 11.52
CA GLY A 59 3.96 3.39 10.71
C GLY A 59 2.82 4.18 10.05
N ILE A 60 1.88 3.49 9.41
CA ILE A 60 0.73 4.14 8.77
C ILE A 60 -0.20 4.77 9.81
N SER A 61 -0.47 4.07 10.92
CA SER A 61 -1.29 4.60 12.01
C SER A 61 -0.70 5.88 12.60
N LYS A 62 0.63 6.02 12.68
CA LYS A 62 1.27 7.28 13.10
C LYS A 62 0.98 8.40 12.09
N ILE A 63 1.21 8.15 10.80
CA ILE A 63 0.93 9.13 9.74
C ILE A 63 -0.53 9.60 9.77
N LEU A 64 -1.49 8.67 9.87
CA LEU A 64 -2.92 9.00 9.92
C LEU A 64 -3.34 9.78 11.18
N ASN A 65 -2.72 9.49 12.33
CA ASN A 65 -2.97 10.24 13.57
C ASN A 65 -2.29 11.61 13.56
N ASP A 66 -1.30 11.83 12.71
CA ASP A 66 -0.72 13.17 12.48
C ASP A 66 -1.56 13.97 11.45
N ASP A 67 -2.30 13.28 10.58
CA ASP A 67 -3.17 13.83 9.52
C ASP A 67 -4.64 14.08 9.96
N ILE A 68 -4.94 14.14 11.27
CA ILE A 68 -6.30 14.09 11.87
C ILE A 68 -7.38 14.87 11.10
N SER A 69 -8.12 14.17 10.23
CA SER A 69 -9.59 14.19 10.10
C SER A 69 -10.03 13.37 8.86
N ASP A 70 -9.90 12.05 8.88
CA ASP A 70 -10.75 11.22 8.01
C ASP A 70 -11.74 10.50 8.92
N GLY A 71 -13.03 10.74 8.69
CA GLY A 71 -14.15 10.47 9.60
C GLY A 71 -14.48 8.99 9.81
N THR A 72 -13.47 8.13 9.86
CA THR A 72 -13.58 6.70 10.16
C THR A 72 -13.32 6.46 11.65
N ASP A 73 -14.36 6.06 12.40
CA ASP A 73 -14.30 5.79 13.85
C ASP A 73 -13.37 4.63 14.25
N LYS A 74 -12.78 3.90 13.30
CA LYS A 74 -11.97 2.70 13.57
C LYS A 74 -10.48 2.97 13.36
N LYS A 75 -9.73 3.02 14.45
CA LYS A 75 -8.26 3.03 14.46
C LYS A 75 -7.70 1.86 13.63
N LEU A 76 -6.69 2.15 12.80
CA LEU A 76 -5.97 1.13 12.03
C LEU A 76 -5.14 0.23 12.99
N THR A 77 -5.39 -1.08 12.96
CA THR A 77 -4.68 -2.09 13.77
C THR A 77 -4.34 -3.33 12.94
N LEU A 78 -3.48 -4.21 13.49
CA LEU A 78 -3.10 -5.43 12.77
C LEU A 78 -4.30 -6.40 12.67
N GLU A 79 -5.16 -6.42 13.69
CA GLU A 79 -6.32 -7.32 13.78
C GLU A 79 -7.40 -6.94 12.78
N ASN A 80 -7.54 -5.66 12.42
CA ASN A 80 -8.56 -5.20 11.48
C ASN A 80 -8.05 -4.97 10.05
N THR A 81 -6.81 -5.38 9.76
CA THR A 81 -6.17 -5.17 8.46
C THR A 81 -5.77 -6.49 7.78
N GLU A 82 -6.17 -6.68 6.53
CA GLU A 82 -5.58 -7.71 5.67
C GLU A 82 -4.35 -7.12 4.95
N ILE A 83 -3.20 -7.79 5.04
CA ILE A 83 -1.93 -7.27 4.51
C ILE A 83 -1.42 -8.17 3.38
N SER A 84 -1.19 -7.59 2.21
CA SER A 84 -0.49 -8.23 1.09
C SER A 84 0.84 -7.53 0.86
N ARG A 85 1.95 -8.27 0.85
CA ARG A 85 3.29 -7.72 0.61
C ARG A 85 3.86 -8.25 -0.69
N SER A 86 4.55 -7.40 -1.45
CA SER A 86 5.32 -7.79 -2.63
C SER A 86 6.69 -7.13 -2.63
N LYS A 87 7.59 -7.61 -3.49
CA LYS A 87 8.83 -6.89 -3.86
C LYS A 87 8.54 -5.88 -4.96
N ASN A 88 9.44 -4.92 -5.17
CA ASN A 88 9.52 -4.13 -6.40
C ASN A 88 10.14 -4.97 -7.52
N TYR A 89 9.46 -5.06 -8.66
CA TYR A 89 9.89 -5.83 -9.83
C TYR A 89 10.57 -4.99 -10.92
N VAL A 90 10.61 -3.66 -10.80
CA VAL A 90 11.30 -2.78 -11.77
C VAL A 90 12.75 -3.18 -12.03
N PRO A 91 13.58 -3.52 -11.01
CA PRO A 91 14.96 -3.96 -11.25
C PRO A 91 15.09 -5.19 -12.15
N THR A 92 13.99 -5.95 -12.32
CA THR A 92 13.94 -7.15 -13.15
C THR A 92 13.29 -6.93 -14.52
N MET A 93 12.84 -5.70 -14.81
CA MET A 93 12.19 -5.37 -16.09
C MET A 93 13.22 -5.02 -17.17
N PRO A 94 12.95 -5.38 -18.45
CA PRO A 94 13.74 -4.90 -19.59
C PRO A 94 13.84 -3.38 -19.61
N ASP A 95 14.98 -2.84 -20.08
CA ASP A 95 15.29 -1.40 -20.08
C ASP A 95 14.21 -0.52 -20.72
N GLN A 96 13.46 -1.06 -21.68
CA GLN A 96 12.38 -0.39 -22.42
C GLN A 96 11.11 -0.17 -21.57
N LEU A 97 11.02 -0.76 -20.38
CA LEU A 97 9.90 -0.62 -19.43
C LEU A 97 10.30 0.17 -18.17
N LYS A 98 11.48 0.82 -18.14
CA LYS A 98 12.01 1.55 -16.98
C LYS A 98 11.29 2.87 -16.64
N GLU A 99 10.12 3.13 -17.22
CA GLU A 99 9.34 4.33 -16.85
C GLU A 99 8.76 4.27 -15.42
N TRP A 100 8.78 3.08 -14.80
CA TRP A 100 8.25 2.83 -13.47
C TRP A 100 9.33 3.02 -12.40
N GLU A 101 9.00 3.75 -11.35
CA GLU A 101 9.81 3.83 -10.13
C GLU A 101 9.69 2.52 -9.34
N TRP A 102 8.47 1.99 -9.26
CA TRP A 102 8.22 0.66 -8.75
C TRP A 102 7.01 0.02 -9.43
N HIS A 103 7.04 -1.31 -9.46
CA HIS A 103 5.95 -2.14 -9.95
C HIS A 103 5.82 -3.35 -9.04
N SER A 104 4.60 -3.63 -8.63
CA SER A 104 4.26 -4.64 -7.64
C SER A 104 3.53 -5.81 -8.27
N TRP A 105 3.60 -6.96 -7.62
CA TRP A 105 2.73 -8.09 -7.88
C TRP A 105 2.22 -8.60 -6.54
N ASN A 106 1.05 -8.10 -6.16
CA ASN A 106 0.34 -8.57 -4.98
C ASN A 106 -0.75 -9.58 -5.36
N VAL A 107 -1.05 -10.48 -4.43
CA VAL A 107 -2.08 -11.51 -4.61
C VAL A 107 -2.91 -11.59 -3.34
N LEU A 108 -4.22 -11.74 -3.51
CA LEU A 108 -5.14 -12.13 -2.45
C LEU A 108 -5.99 -13.30 -2.94
N THR A 109 -6.28 -14.25 -2.06
CA THR A 109 -7.33 -15.25 -2.32
C THR A 109 -8.69 -14.58 -2.21
N LYS A 110 -9.69 -15.11 -2.90
CA LYS A 110 -11.10 -14.69 -2.80
C LYS A 110 -11.56 -14.62 -1.34
N LYS A 111 -11.19 -15.60 -0.52
CA LYS A 111 -11.50 -15.64 0.91
C LYS A 111 -10.97 -14.40 1.65
N LYS A 112 -9.70 -14.05 1.44
CA LYS A 112 -9.08 -12.88 2.08
C LYS A 112 -9.67 -11.57 1.57
N ALA A 113 -9.85 -11.47 0.25
CA ALA A 113 -10.47 -10.33 -0.40
C ALA A 113 -11.91 -10.11 0.08
N ASN A 114 -12.62 -11.18 0.49
CA ASN A 114 -13.98 -11.15 1.04
C ASN A 114 -14.05 -11.16 2.57
N SER A 115 -12.94 -10.90 3.26
CA SER A 115 -12.97 -10.77 4.72
C SER A 115 -13.65 -9.47 5.17
N ASP A 116 -14.17 -9.48 6.40
CA ASP A 116 -14.77 -8.31 7.06
C ASP A 116 -13.71 -7.39 7.70
N LYS A 117 -12.44 -7.47 7.23
CA LYS A 117 -11.38 -6.57 7.68
C LYS A 117 -11.75 -5.14 7.31
N ALA A 118 -11.54 -4.22 8.24
CA ALA A 118 -11.84 -2.80 8.03
C ALA A 118 -10.92 -2.19 6.97
N TYR A 119 -9.69 -2.71 6.88
CA TYR A 119 -8.66 -2.19 5.99
C TYR A 119 -7.99 -3.28 5.17
N PHE A 120 -7.54 -2.91 3.98
CA PHE A 120 -6.66 -3.69 3.14
C PHE A 120 -5.40 -2.89 2.87
N LEU A 121 -4.26 -3.46 3.23
CA LEU A 121 -2.94 -2.83 3.07
C LEU A 121 -2.11 -3.63 2.08
N PHE A 122 -1.76 -2.99 0.97
CA PHE A 122 -0.81 -3.50 0.01
C PHE A 122 0.52 -2.80 0.20
N ALA A 123 1.58 -3.54 0.52
CA ALA A 123 2.91 -2.98 0.72
C ALA A 123 3.90 -3.52 -0.32
N VAL A 124 4.66 -2.62 -0.93
CA VAL A 124 5.69 -2.90 -1.92
C VAL A 124 7.03 -2.58 -1.29
N LYS A 125 7.88 -3.59 -1.11
CA LYS A 125 9.25 -3.39 -0.62
C LYS A 125 10.06 -2.67 -1.70
N LEU A 126 10.44 -1.43 -1.44
CA LEU A 126 11.24 -0.58 -2.33
C LEU A 126 12.74 -0.84 -2.11
N ASP A 127 13.14 -0.86 -0.83
CA ASP A 127 14.51 -0.95 -0.35
C ASP A 127 14.56 -1.96 0.81
N GLU A 128 15.67 -2.07 1.56
CA GLU A 128 15.75 -3.00 2.70
C GLU A 128 14.70 -2.71 3.80
N ASP A 129 14.49 -1.43 4.09
CA ASP A 129 13.68 -0.87 5.17
C ASP A 129 12.50 0.00 4.68
N ARG A 130 12.44 0.33 3.40
CA ARG A 130 11.41 1.22 2.83
C ARG A 130 10.31 0.47 2.08
N TYR A 131 9.07 0.91 2.31
CA TYR A 131 7.87 0.35 1.69
C TYR A 131 6.96 1.45 1.15
N ALA A 132 6.49 1.28 -0.09
CA ALA A 132 5.31 1.99 -0.59
C ALA A 132 4.05 1.22 -0.18
N CYS A 133 3.06 1.93 0.35
CA CYS A 133 1.88 1.35 0.97
C CYS A 133 0.61 1.95 0.39
N MET A 134 -0.26 1.08 -0.15
CA MET A 134 -1.60 1.45 -0.59
C MET A 134 -2.60 0.93 0.45
N LEU A 135 -3.21 1.87 1.17
CA LEU A 135 -4.23 1.58 2.16
C LEU A 135 -5.62 1.85 1.59
N PHE A 136 -6.52 0.89 1.75
CA PHE A 136 -7.91 0.98 1.35
C PHE A 136 -8.80 0.73 2.56
N THR A 137 -9.91 1.45 2.66
CA THR A 137 -11.05 0.99 3.49
C THR A 137 -11.69 -0.24 2.85
N ASN A 138 -12.43 -1.03 3.62
CA ASN A 138 -13.19 -2.16 3.09
C ASN A 138 -14.08 -1.74 1.91
N GLU A 139 -14.83 -0.66 2.07
CA GLU A 139 -15.74 -0.13 1.05
C GLU A 139 -15.01 0.22 -0.26
N LYS A 140 -13.96 1.05 -0.20
CA LYS A 140 -13.20 1.41 -1.40
C LYS A 140 -12.46 0.23 -2.02
N PHE A 141 -12.02 -0.71 -1.20
CA PHE A 141 -11.44 -1.94 -1.70
C PHE A 141 -12.47 -2.80 -2.45
N LYS A 142 -13.73 -2.84 -1.97
CA LYS A 142 -14.82 -3.55 -2.65
C LYS A 142 -15.19 -2.91 -3.97
N GLU A 143 -15.21 -1.57 -4.03
CA GLU A 143 -15.39 -0.84 -5.29
C GLU A 143 -14.29 -1.24 -6.30
N LEU A 144 -13.02 -1.19 -5.90
CA LEU A 144 -11.91 -1.63 -6.75
C LEU A 144 -12.08 -3.10 -7.19
N LEU A 145 -12.40 -4.00 -6.26
CA LEU A 145 -12.58 -5.44 -6.54
C LEU A 145 -13.64 -5.72 -7.60
N ASN A 146 -14.70 -4.92 -7.69
CA ASN A 146 -15.75 -5.08 -8.70
C ASN A 146 -15.23 -4.87 -10.13
N GLU A 147 -14.12 -4.16 -10.29
CA GLU A 147 -13.44 -3.98 -11.57
C GLU A 147 -12.30 -5.00 -11.80
N LYS A 148 -11.99 -5.84 -10.79
CA LYS A 148 -10.93 -6.85 -10.86
C LYS A 148 -11.45 -8.20 -11.35
N LYS A 149 -10.60 -8.94 -12.05
CA LYS A 149 -10.93 -10.29 -12.51
C LYS A 149 -10.53 -11.32 -11.46
N LEU A 150 -11.49 -12.13 -11.03
CA LEU A 150 -11.20 -13.34 -10.27
C LEU A 150 -10.66 -14.42 -11.22
N THR A 151 -9.51 -15.00 -10.88
CA THR A 151 -8.93 -16.10 -11.65
C THR A 151 -9.55 -17.45 -11.28
N PRO A 152 -9.42 -18.49 -12.14
CA PRO A 152 -9.97 -19.82 -11.86
C PRO A 152 -9.46 -20.45 -10.56
N ASP A 153 -8.26 -20.11 -10.10
CA ASP A 153 -7.69 -20.54 -8.82
C ASP A 153 -8.16 -19.71 -7.62
N GLU A 154 -9.26 -18.96 -7.79
CA GLU A 154 -9.88 -18.09 -6.78
C GLU A 154 -8.94 -17.03 -6.21
N ARG A 155 -8.19 -16.36 -7.09
CA ARG A 155 -7.27 -15.28 -6.70
C ARG A 155 -7.56 -13.98 -7.44
N TYR A 156 -7.26 -12.88 -6.74
CA TYR A 156 -7.18 -11.55 -7.32
C TYR A 156 -5.71 -11.15 -7.40
N PHE A 157 -5.34 -10.59 -8.55
CA PHE A 157 -4.00 -10.12 -8.82
C PHE A 157 -4.00 -8.59 -8.89
N PHE A 158 -3.08 -7.96 -8.18
CA PHE A 158 -2.98 -6.50 -8.10
C PHE A 158 -1.60 -6.08 -8.57
N TYR A 159 -1.55 -5.45 -9.75
CA TYR A 159 -0.30 -5.04 -10.39
C TYR A 159 -0.18 -3.53 -10.24
N PHE A 160 0.07 -3.11 -9.00
CA PHE A 160 0.18 -1.70 -8.68
C PHE A 160 1.52 -1.15 -9.15
N ALA A 161 1.54 0.07 -9.66
CA ALA A 161 2.77 0.70 -10.13
C ALA A 161 2.76 2.22 -9.92
N LYS A 162 3.96 2.79 -9.79
CA LYS A 162 4.20 4.24 -9.78
C LYS A 162 5.18 4.59 -10.88
N LYS A 163 4.86 5.58 -11.71
CA LYS A 163 5.80 6.11 -12.72
C LYS A 163 6.85 7.00 -12.07
N GLY A 164 8.08 6.96 -12.59
CA GLY A 164 9.10 7.94 -12.27
C GLY A 164 8.76 9.30 -12.89
N HIS A 165 9.17 10.38 -12.23
CA HIS A 165 9.19 11.70 -12.86
C HIS A 165 10.44 11.81 -13.74
N TYR A 166 10.26 11.95 -15.06
CA TYR A 166 11.31 12.40 -15.98
C TYR A 166 11.13 13.89 -16.27
#